data_AF-F8J9S8-F1
#
_entry.id   AF-F8J9S8-F1
#
_cell.length_a   1.000
_cell.length_b   1.000
_cell.length_c   1.000
_cell.angle_alpha   90.00
_cell.angle_beta   90.00
_cell.angle_gamma   90.00
#
_symmetry.space_group_name_H-M   'P 1'
#
loop_
_entity.id
_entity.type
_entity.pdbx_description
1 polymer ?
#
loop_
_entity_poly.entity_id
_entity_poly.type
_entity_poly.pdbx_seq_one_letter_code
_entity_poly.pdbx_strand_id
1 'polypeptide(L)'
;MRVVYSLFLLLLLIAFPSSALRADEQKFSKQQLDQMLAPIALYPDDLLSNVLMAATYPLDVVEAERWRSAPANSKLQGDALVDALKSEDWDPSIKALVQFPDVLKMMSDQLDWTKKLGNAFLAQQNEVMDEVQLLRQKADSSGHLKSNSQQTVTQDDGAYVIRPADPDTVYVPVYEPSVVYGSWWYPDYPPYYWGYPGATFINGYFWGATGVAIAGGIWGWNRWDWHNHRIDVDVNRWNHIDVNRRNINNNVWKHDPNHGRRSGHDKTIDRARIDDRLKNSDHKALDNKFTPGNKPRPADRPLDKGKIGSGNVGKDRVGKAKVGKPKAAPRRTSGQKKVAKPGKKPAARAHRGGGGRGRKRRR
;
A
#
# COMPACT_ATOMS: atom_id res chain seq x y z
N MET A 1 11.48 -29.88 -78.36
CA MET A 1 11.98 -28.85 -77.43
C MET A 1 10.82 -28.36 -76.57
N ARG A 2 10.94 -28.55 -75.25
CA ARG A 2 10.31 -27.82 -74.13
C ARG A 2 8.78 -27.72 -74.08
N VAL A 3 8.18 -28.72 -73.44
CA VAL A 3 6.83 -28.66 -72.84
C VAL A 3 6.88 -27.71 -71.64
N VAL A 4 5.94 -26.77 -71.59
CA VAL A 4 5.84 -25.70 -70.59
C VAL A 4 5.17 -26.22 -69.32
N TYR A 5 5.80 -25.93 -68.19
CA TYR A 5 5.37 -26.24 -66.83
C TYR A 5 4.18 -25.37 -66.39
N SER A 6 3.22 -25.94 -65.68
CA SER A 6 2.34 -25.20 -64.76
C SER A 6 2.05 -26.08 -63.55
N LEU A 7 3.04 -26.12 -62.66
CA LEU A 7 2.94 -26.74 -61.34
C LEU A 7 2.32 -25.71 -60.40
N PHE A 8 1.07 -25.93 -60.01
CA PHE A 8 0.41 -25.18 -58.94
C PHE A 8 1.12 -25.49 -57.61
N LEU A 9 1.94 -24.56 -57.13
CA LEU A 9 2.55 -24.62 -55.81
C LEU A 9 1.51 -24.14 -54.78
N LEU A 10 0.79 -25.08 -54.16
CA LEU A 10 -0.09 -24.80 -53.03
C LEU A 10 0.79 -24.56 -51.78
N LEU A 11 0.95 -23.29 -51.41
CA LEU A 11 1.70 -22.87 -50.23
C LEU A 11 0.87 -23.17 -48.98
N LEU A 12 1.16 -24.30 -48.34
CA LEU A 12 0.52 -24.72 -47.09
C LEU A 12 1.10 -23.90 -45.93
N LEU A 13 0.44 -22.78 -45.62
CA LEU A 13 0.66 -21.99 -44.42
C LEU A 13 0.31 -22.85 -43.20
N ILE A 14 1.30 -23.50 -42.59
CA ILE A 14 1.18 -24.08 -41.26
C ILE A 14 1.06 -22.90 -40.30
N ALA A 15 -0.18 -22.55 -39.95
CA ALA A 15 -0.47 -21.71 -38.82
C ALA A 15 0.02 -22.45 -37.58
N PHE A 16 1.20 -22.08 -37.08
CA PHE A 16 1.57 -22.41 -35.71
C PHE A 16 0.47 -21.82 -34.82
N PRO A 17 -0.21 -22.61 -33.98
CA PRO A 17 -0.98 -22.00 -32.92
C PRO A 17 0.04 -21.22 -32.10
N SER A 18 -0.01 -19.89 -32.20
CA SER A 18 0.54 -19.05 -31.15
C SER A 18 -0.27 -19.43 -29.92
N SER A 19 0.26 -20.38 -29.15
CA SER A 19 -0.11 -20.54 -27.75
C SER A 19 0.24 -19.21 -27.12
N ALA A 20 -0.73 -18.29 -27.13
CA ALA A 20 -0.76 -17.21 -26.19
C ALA A 20 -0.61 -17.90 -24.83
N LEU A 21 0.54 -17.73 -24.19
CA LEU A 21 0.66 -17.91 -22.76
C LEU A 21 -0.38 -16.98 -22.16
N ARG A 22 -1.61 -17.48 -22.00
CA ARG A 22 -2.52 -16.93 -21.02
C ARG A 22 -1.83 -17.18 -19.70
N ALA A 23 -1.34 -16.11 -19.08
CA ALA A 23 -1.23 -16.09 -17.65
C ALA A 23 -2.64 -16.44 -17.15
N ASP A 24 -2.84 -17.69 -16.76
CA ASP A 24 -4.00 -18.05 -15.97
C ASP A 24 -3.78 -17.29 -14.68
N GLU A 25 -4.54 -16.21 -14.49
CA GLU A 25 -4.60 -15.45 -13.26
C GLU A 25 -5.09 -16.43 -12.20
N GLN A 26 -4.15 -17.10 -11.54
CA GLN A 26 -4.46 -18.33 -10.82
C GLN A 26 -5.28 -18.01 -9.59
N LYS A 27 -6.61 -18.10 -9.76
CA LYS A 27 -7.60 -17.98 -8.71
C LYS A 27 -7.19 -18.90 -7.55
N PHE A 28 -6.98 -18.32 -6.37
CA PHE A 28 -6.72 -19.04 -5.14
C PHE A 28 -7.92 -19.91 -4.78
N SER A 29 -7.65 -21.15 -4.42
CA SER A 29 -8.67 -22.06 -3.91
C SER A 29 -9.12 -21.64 -2.51
N LYS A 30 -10.31 -22.08 -2.07
CA LYS A 30 -10.80 -21.81 -0.70
C LYS A 30 -9.81 -22.28 0.36
N GLN A 31 -9.17 -23.43 0.16
CA GLN A 31 -8.13 -23.95 1.05
C GLN A 31 -6.94 -22.98 1.20
N GLN A 32 -6.51 -22.39 0.08
CA GLN A 32 -5.41 -21.44 0.08
C GLN A 32 -5.82 -20.13 0.74
N LEU A 33 -7.05 -19.67 0.53
CA LEU A 33 -7.61 -18.48 1.19
C LEU A 33 -7.70 -18.71 2.70
N ASP A 34 -8.31 -19.80 3.16
CA ASP A 34 -8.47 -20.13 4.57
C ASP A 34 -7.11 -20.22 5.27
N GLN A 35 -6.14 -20.95 4.68
CA GLN A 35 -4.78 -21.06 5.20
C GLN A 35 -4.11 -19.70 5.37
N MET A 36 -4.29 -18.82 4.38
CA MET A 36 -3.67 -17.50 4.32
C MET A 36 -4.31 -16.48 5.25
N LEU A 37 -5.63 -16.55 5.43
CA LEU A 37 -6.43 -15.61 6.24
C LEU A 37 -6.50 -16.03 7.71
N ALA A 38 -6.33 -17.31 8.01
CA ALA A 38 -6.39 -17.87 9.36
C ALA A 38 -5.64 -17.04 10.43
N PRO A 39 -4.40 -16.55 10.21
CA PRO A 39 -3.65 -15.81 11.23
C PRO A 39 -4.19 -14.40 11.54
N ILE A 40 -5.02 -13.84 10.65
CA ILE A 40 -5.46 -12.43 10.73
C ILE A 40 -6.99 -12.26 10.78
N ALA A 41 -7.77 -13.31 10.49
CA ALA A 41 -9.23 -13.20 10.37
C ALA A 41 -9.94 -12.73 11.66
N LEU A 42 -9.32 -12.90 12.83
CA LEU A 42 -9.87 -12.44 14.12
C LEU A 42 -9.35 -11.08 14.56
N TYR A 43 -8.63 -10.36 13.70
CA TYR A 43 -8.26 -8.97 13.96
C TYR A 43 -9.52 -8.11 14.00
N PRO A 44 -9.51 -6.99 14.77
CA PRO A 44 -10.54 -5.97 14.67
C PRO A 44 -10.71 -5.52 13.21
N ASP A 45 -11.95 -5.26 12.82
CA ASP A 45 -12.37 -4.98 11.46
C ASP A 45 -11.52 -3.87 10.80
N ASP A 46 -11.34 -2.75 11.47
CA ASP A 46 -10.50 -1.63 11.00
C ASP A 46 -9.02 -2.01 10.82
N LEU A 47 -8.49 -2.93 11.62
CA LEU A 47 -7.11 -3.41 11.47
C LEU A 47 -7.00 -4.38 10.29
N LEU A 48 -7.94 -5.31 10.18
CA LEU A 48 -7.97 -6.32 9.13
C LEU A 48 -8.07 -5.67 7.73
N SER A 49 -8.93 -4.66 7.57
CA SER A 49 -9.06 -3.91 6.32
C SER A 49 -7.74 -3.23 5.95
N ASN A 50 -7.08 -2.58 6.91
CA ASN A 50 -5.79 -1.93 6.70
C ASN A 50 -4.71 -2.95 6.28
N VAL A 51 -4.66 -4.13 6.90
CA VAL A 51 -3.74 -5.22 6.51
C VAL A 51 -3.99 -5.67 5.07
N LEU A 52 -5.25 -5.90 4.69
CA LEU A 52 -5.61 -6.37 3.34
C LEU A 52 -5.33 -5.32 2.26
N MET A 53 -5.66 -4.05 2.51
CA MET A 53 -5.36 -2.95 1.59
C MET A 53 -3.84 -2.73 1.45
N ALA A 54 -3.11 -2.73 2.57
CA ALA A 54 -1.65 -2.56 2.60
C ALA A 54 -0.92 -3.72 1.90
N ALA A 55 -1.44 -4.95 1.98
CA ALA A 55 -0.86 -6.11 1.30
C ALA A 55 -0.81 -5.94 -0.24
N THR A 56 -1.63 -5.05 -0.80
CA THR A 56 -1.59 -4.70 -2.24
C THR A 56 -0.40 -3.79 -2.62
N TYR A 57 0.36 -3.32 -1.62
CA TYR A 57 1.54 -2.46 -1.72
C TYR A 57 2.75 -3.06 -0.96
N PRO A 58 3.25 -4.25 -1.36
CA PRO A 58 4.26 -4.99 -0.59
C PRO A 58 5.60 -4.24 -0.45
N LEU A 59 5.97 -3.39 -1.42
CA LEU A 59 7.16 -2.55 -1.30
C LEU A 59 6.99 -1.50 -0.18
N ASP A 60 5.85 -0.83 -0.13
CA ASP A 60 5.55 0.19 0.88
C ASP A 60 5.49 -0.42 2.28
N VAL A 61 5.00 -1.66 2.43
CA VAL A 61 5.06 -2.40 3.70
C VAL A 61 6.49 -2.51 4.21
N VAL A 62 7.43 -2.89 3.34
CA VAL A 62 8.85 -3.03 3.69
C VAL A 62 9.49 -1.67 3.98
N GLU A 63 9.16 -0.64 3.19
CA GLU A 63 9.65 0.72 3.44
C GLU A 63 9.12 1.26 4.78
N ALA A 64 7.84 1.08 5.07
CA ALA A 64 7.20 1.52 6.31
C ALA A 64 7.73 0.78 7.54
N GLU A 65 7.96 -0.54 7.45
CA GLU A 65 8.60 -1.30 8.53
C GLU A 65 9.99 -0.75 8.83
N ARG A 66 10.84 -0.56 7.81
CA ARG A 66 12.19 -0.02 8.00
C ARG A 66 12.16 1.39 8.57
N TRP A 67 11.25 2.23 8.08
CA TRP A 67 11.06 3.58 8.59
C TRP A 67 10.64 3.54 10.05
N ARG A 68 9.72 2.64 10.43
CA ARG A 68 9.22 2.53 11.81
C ARG A 68 10.28 1.95 12.76
N SER A 69 11.11 1.04 12.28
CA SER A 69 12.22 0.44 13.02
C SER A 69 13.42 1.38 13.19
N ALA A 70 13.51 2.47 12.41
CA ALA A 70 14.57 3.46 12.54
C ALA A 70 14.56 4.13 13.93
N PRO A 71 15.72 4.34 14.59
CA PRO A 71 15.77 4.94 15.93
C PRO A 71 15.09 6.31 16.06
N ALA A 72 15.06 7.10 14.97
CA ALA A 72 14.41 8.40 14.93
C ALA A 72 12.88 8.31 15.02
N ASN A 73 12.30 7.19 14.57
CA ASN A 73 10.86 7.05 14.39
C ASN A 73 10.24 6.03 15.34
N SER A 74 11.01 5.07 15.87
CA SER A 74 10.52 3.94 16.66
C SER A 74 9.81 4.34 17.96
N LYS A 75 10.08 5.54 18.48
CA LYS A 75 9.46 6.09 19.69
C LYS A 75 8.33 7.08 19.42
N LEU A 76 8.05 7.42 18.16
CA LEU A 76 6.98 8.35 17.82
C LEU A 76 5.61 7.72 18.12
N GLN A 77 4.72 8.51 18.70
CA GLN A 77 3.35 8.13 19.06
C GLN A 77 2.41 9.33 18.86
N GLY A 78 1.10 9.08 18.79
CA GLY A 78 0.08 10.13 18.70
C GLY A 78 0.34 11.13 17.56
N ASP A 79 0.11 12.41 17.82
CA ASP A 79 0.26 13.47 16.82
C ASP A 79 1.66 13.59 16.24
N ALA A 80 2.71 13.31 17.04
CA ALA A 80 4.09 13.33 16.56
C ALA A 80 4.33 12.25 15.49
N LEU A 81 3.68 11.10 15.62
CA LEU A 81 3.71 10.05 14.59
C LEU A 81 2.93 10.48 13.35
N VAL A 82 1.72 11.04 13.53
CA VAL A 82 0.88 11.55 12.44
C VAL A 82 1.62 12.61 11.63
N ASP A 83 2.27 13.56 12.30
CA ASP A 83 3.02 14.64 11.67
C ASP A 83 4.21 14.12 10.86
N ALA A 84 4.95 13.14 11.39
CA ALA A 84 6.06 12.54 10.67
C ALA A 84 5.60 11.79 9.40
N LEU A 85 4.40 11.21 9.40
CA LEU A 85 3.83 10.52 8.24
C LEU A 85 3.27 11.45 7.16
N LYS A 86 3.21 12.77 7.40
CA LYS A 86 2.79 13.73 6.38
C LYS A 86 3.79 13.85 5.23
N SER A 87 5.08 13.57 5.44
CA SER A 87 6.09 13.58 4.37
C SER A 87 6.08 12.32 3.53
N GLU A 88 5.57 11.22 4.08
CA GLU A 88 5.53 9.92 3.41
C GLU A 88 4.37 9.87 2.42
N ASP A 89 4.65 9.29 1.25
CA ASP A 89 3.69 9.19 0.16
C ASP A 89 2.92 7.88 0.15
N TRP A 90 2.95 7.10 1.23
CA TRP A 90 2.24 5.82 1.34
C TRP A 90 0.71 5.96 1.43
N ASP A 91 0.03 4.83 1.23
CA ASP A 91 -1.43 4.70 1.35
C ASP A 91 -1.88 4.98 2.78
N PRO A 92 -3.08 5.56 2.98
CA PRO A 92 -3.68 5.64 4.30
C PRO A 92 -3.71 4.30 5.06
N SER A 93 -3.83 3.17 4.36
CA SER A 93 -3.72 1.84 4.99
C SER A 93 -2.32 1.55 5.54
N ILE A 94 -1.27 1.83 4.77
CA ILE A 94 0.13 1.70 5.22
C ILE A 94 0.40 2.66 6.39
N LYS A 95 -0.02 3.93 6.27
CA LYS A 95 0.14 4.93 7.34
C LYS A 95 -0.56 4.52 8.63
N ALA A 96 -1.77 3.95 8.53
CA ALA A 96 -2.50 3.42 9.69
C ALA A 96 -1.73 2.28 10.38
N LEU A 97 -1.14 1.37 9.58
CA LEU A 97 -0.37 0.22 10.09
C LEU A 97 0.93 0.60 10.81
N VAL A 98 1.49 1.79 10.58
CA VAL A 98 2.69 2.27 11.30
C VAL A 98 2.50 2.31 12.82
N GLN A 99 1.25 2.42 13.28
CA GLN A 99 0.89 2.33 14.69
C GLN A 99 1.01 0.92 15.27
N PHE A 100 1.11 -0.10 14.42
CA PHE A 100 1.19 -1.52 14.76
C PHE A 100 2.52 -2.11 14.28
N PRO A 101 3.66 -1.80 14.93
CA PRO A 101 4.98 -2.22 14.48
C PRO A 101 5.09 -3.73 14.27
N ASP A 102 4.49 -4.54 15.15
CA ASP A 102 4.57 -6.00 15.05
C ASP A 102 3.81 -6.54 13.83
N VAL A 103 2.68 -5.94 13.47
CA VAL A 103 1.92 -6.29 12.26
C VAL A 103 2.69 -5.90 11.00
N LEU A 104 3.24 -4.68 10.95
CA LEU A 104 4.10 -4.27 9.83
C LEU A 104 5.33 -5.16 9.70
N LYS A 105 5.96 -5.51 10.83
CA LYS A 105 7.13 -6.39 10.86
C LYS A 105 6.76 -7.77 10.35
N MET A 106 5.65 -8.34 10.80
CA MET A 106 5.15 -9.62 10.30
C MET A 106 4.93 -9.58 8.79
N MET A 107 4.26 -8.56 8.27
CA MET A 107 4.02 -8.42 6.83
C MET A 107 5.33 -8.24 6.02
N SER A 108 6.32 -7.52 6.57
CA SER A 108 7.63 -7.30 5.95
C SER A 108 8.50 -8.58 5.97
N ASP A 109 8.56 -9.28 7.11
CA ASP A 109 9.31 -10.53 7.27
C ASP A 109 8.70 -11.66 6.42
N GLN A 110 7.36 -11.72 6.34
CA GLN A 110 6.61 -12.74 5.60
C GLN A 110 6.17 -12.22 4.23
N LEU A 111 7.10 -11.63 3.48
CA LEU A 111 6.80 -10.89 2.25
C LEU A 111 6.08 -11.73 1.19
N ASP A 112 6.39 -13.03 1.07
CA ASP A 112 5.71 -13.91 0.13
C ASP A 112 4.24 -14.17 0.52
N TRP A 113 3.93 -14.23 1.82
CA TRP A 113 2.55 -14.30 2.30
C TRP A 113 1.83 -12.97 2.04
N THR A 114 2.47 -11.83 2.35
CA THR A 114 1.91 -10.50 2.11
C THR A 114 1.54 -10.29 0.64
N LYS A 115 2.40 -10.73 -0.29
CA LYS A 115 2.12 -10.67 -1.73
C LYS A 115 0.92 -11.52 -2.13
N LYS A 116 0.86 -12.77 -1.66
CA LYS A 116 -0.28 -13.67 -1.95
C LYS A 116 -1.57 -13.09 -1.40
N LEU A 117 -1.54 -12.51 -0.21
CA LEU A 117 -2.68 -11.86 0.42
C LEU A 117 -3.18 -10.68 -0.41
N GLY A 118 -2.26 -9.81 -0.84
CA GLY A 118 -2.58 -8.69 -1.73
C GLY A 118 -3.15 -9.13 -3.07
N ASN A 119 -2.54 -10.14 -3.71
CA ASN A 119 -3.03 -10.70 -4.97
C ASN A 119 -4.43 -11.31 -4.82
N ALA A 120 -4.67 -12.07 -3.75
CA ALA A 120 -5.98 -12.63 -3.45
C ALA A 120 -7.03 -11.53 -3.22
N PHE A 121 -6.69 -10.48 -2.49
CA PHE A 121 -7.61 -9.38 -2.23
C PHE A 121 -7.95 -8.59 -3.50
N LEU A 122 -6.98 -8.39 -4.40
CA LEU A 122 -7.22 -7.73 -5.69
C LEU A 122 -8.06 -8.58 -6.67
N ALA A 123 -7.80 -9.89 -6.71
CA ALA A 123 -8.43 -10.79 -7.68
C ALA A 123 -9.77 -11.37 -7.21
N GLN A 124 -9.94 -11.54 -5.89
CA GLN A 124 -11.02 -12.31 -5.27
C GLN A 124 -11.51 -11.66 -3.96
N GLN A 125 -11.73 -10.34 -3.98
CA GLN A 125 -12.15 -9.58 -2.81
C GLN A 125 -13.36 -10.21 -2.11
N ASN A 126 -14.37 -10.62 -2.88
CA ASN A 126 -15.59 -11.20 -2.34
C ASN A 126 -15.31 -12.52 -1.62
N GLU A 127 -14.58 -13.44 -2.25
CA GLU A 127 -14.24 -14.72 -1.62
C GLU A 127 -13.32 -14.54 -0.41
N VAL A 128 -12.38 -13.58 -0.43
CA VAL A 128 -11.55 -13.27 0.74
C VAL A 128 -12.43 -12.85 1.93
N MET A 129 -13.43 -12.00 1.70
CA MET A 129 -14.35 -11.57 2.76
C MET A 129 -15.23 -12.70 3.27
N ASP A 130 -15.74 -13.55 2.37
CA ASP A 130 -16.54 -14.72 2.74
C ASP A 130 -15.73 -15.69 3.60
N GLU A 131 -14.48 -15.99 3.23
CA GLU A 131 -13.63 -16.90 3.99
C GLU A 131 -13.19 -16.30 5.35
N VAL A 132 -13.02 -14.98 5.46
CA VAL A 132 -12.86 -14.32 6.78
C VAL A 132 -14.08 -14.58 7.67
N GLN A 133 -15.30 -14.43 7.15
CA GLN A 133 -16.51 -14.68 7.92
C GLN A 133 -16.69 -16.16 8.27
N LEU A 134 -16.30 -17.08 7.39
CA LEU A 134 -16.25 -18.51 7.69
C LEU A 134 -15.29 -18.80 8.85
N LEU A 135 -14.07 -18.25 8.81
CA LEU A 135 -13.09 -18.40 9.88
C LEU A 135 -13.62 -17.85 11.21
N ARG A 136 -14.28 -16.67 11.20
CA ARG A 136 -14.93 -16.10 12.39
C ARG A 136 -16.04 -17.00 12.93
N GLN A 137 -16.87 -17.56 12.06
CA GLN A 137 -17.90 -18.53 12.45
C GLN A 137 -17.29 -19.78 13.10
N LYS A 138 -16.16 -20.28 12.58
CA LYS A 138 -15.45 -21.44 13.12
C LYS A 138 -14.84 -21.16 14.49
N ALA A 139 -14.29 -19.97 14.67
CA ALA A 139 -13.79 -19.52 15.97
C ALA A 139 -14.91 -19.35 17.01
N ASP A 140 -16.07 -18.82 16.61
CA ASP A 140 -17.26 -18.75 17.49
C ASP A 140 -17.78 -20.13 17.85
N SER A 141 -17.93 -21.02 16.86
CA SER A 141 -18.37 -22.40 17.06
C SER A 141 -17.44 -23.21 17.97
N SER A 142 -16.14 -22.86 17.98
CA SER A 142 -15.13 -23.45 18.87
C SER A 142 -15.06 -22.76 20.25
N GLY A 143 -15.89 -21.73 20.48
CA GLY A 143 -15.98 -21.01 21.75
C GLY A 143 -14.88 -19.96 21.97
N HIS A 144 -14.11 -19.64 20.93
CA HIS A 144 -12.92 -18.78 20.98
C HIS A 144 -13.15 -17.37 20.43
N LEU A 145 -14.27 -17.07 19.78
CA LEU A 145 -14.61 -15.71 19.35
C LEU A 145 -15.67 -15.09 20.27
N LYS A 146 -15.23 -14.30 21.25
CA LYS A 146 -16.12 -13.69 22.26
C LYS A 146 -15.70 -12.25 22.60
N SER A 147 -16.68 -11.47 23.03
CA SER A 147 -16.44 -10.17 23.67
C SER A 147 -15.70 -10.35 25.00
N ASN A 148 -14.74 -9.46 25.26
CA ASN A 148 -13.93 -9.42 26.47
C ASN A 148 -13.42 -7.99 26.71
N SER A 149 -12.41 -7.82 27.57
CA SER A 149 -11.82 -6.50 27.86
C SER A 149 -11.03 -5.88 26.69
N GLN A 150 -10.64 -6.67 25.70
CA GLN A 150 -9.83 -6.24 24.55
C GLN A 150 -10.69 -5.94 23.32
N GLN A 151 -11.76 -6.72 23.11
CA GLN A 151 -12.62 -6.60 21.93
C GLN A 151 -14.11 -6.79 22.26
N THR A 152 -14.95 -6.23 21.41
CA THR A 152 -16.38 -6.56 21.29
C THR A 152 -16.62 -7.32 20.00
N VAL A 153 -17.36 -8.42 20.11
CA VAL A 153 -17.86 -9.21 18.99
C VAL A 153 -19.36 -9.05 18.91
N THR A 154 -19.85 -8.59 17.76
CA THR A 154 -21.29 -8.46 17.47
C THR A 154 -21.61 -9.15 16.15
N GLN A 155 -22.87 -9.52 15.93
CA GLN A 155 -23.37 -9.91 14.61
C GLN A 155 -24.23 -8.78 14.04
N ASP A 156 -23.96 -8.38 12.81
CA ASP A 156 -24.74 -7.40 12.05
C ASP A 156 -25.06 -8.02 10.68
N ASP A 157 -26.36 -8.13 10.37
CA ASP A 157 -26.88 -8.84 9.18
C ASP A 157 -26.24 -10.23 8.93
N GLY A 158 -25.98 -10.98 10.02
CA GLY A 158 -25.36 -12.31 9.94
C GLY A 158 -23.84 -12.32 9.81
N ALA A 159 -23.18 -11.17 9.65
CA ALA A 159 -21.73 -11.06 9.65
C ALA A 159 -21.18 -10.75 11.06
N TYR A 160 -20.08 -11.40 11.44
CA TYR A 160 -19.34 -11.06 12.65
C TYR A 160 -18.58 -9.75 12.44
N VAL A 161 -18.78 -8.81 13.35
CA VAL A 161 -18.10 -7.52 13.43
C VAL A 161 -17.25 -7.50 14.70
N ILE A 162 -15.93 -7.35 14.54
CA ILE A 162 -14.97 -7.29 15.65
C ILE A 162 -14.50 -5.85 15.80
N ARG A 163 -14.71 -5.27 16.98
CA ARG A 163 -14.25 -3.92 17.30
C ARG A 163 -13.45 -3.91 18.59
N PRO A 164 -12.52 -2.96 18.78
CA PRO A 164 -11.90 -2.73 20.07
C PRO A 164 -12.97 -2.46 21.14
N ALA A 165 -12.77 -2.98 22.35
CA ALA A 165 -13.66 -2.68 23.47
C ALA A 165 -13.54 -1.21 23.92
N ASP A 166 -12.33 -0.66 23.82
CA ASP A 166 -12.03 0.75 23.97
C ASP A 166 -11.69 1.34 22.58
N PRO A 167 -12.43 2.34 22.07
CA PRO A 167 -12.18 2.92 20.76
C PRO A 167 -10.79 3.58 20.62
N ASP A 168 -10.15 3.96 21.73
CA ASP A 168 -8.85 4.62 21.74
C ASP A 168 -7.68 3.62 21.87
N THR A 169 -7.97 2.34 22.13
CA THR A 169 -6.95 1.30 22.35
C THR A 169 -7.25 0.02 21.57
N VAL A 170 -6.38 -0.34 20.62
CA VAL A 170 -6.49 -1.61 19.87
C VAL A 170 -5.54 -2.64 20.45
N TYR A 171 -6.07 -3.81 20.81
CA TYR A 171 -5.26 -5.00 21.08
C TYR A 171 -5.23 -5.88 19.84
N VAL A 172 -4.03 -6.25 19.38
CA VAL A 172 -3.88 -7.15 18.23
C VAL A 172 -3.83 -8.58 18.76
N PRO A 173 -4.81 -9.43 18.41
CA PRO A 173 -4.79 -10.81 18.87
C PRO A 173 -3.73 -11.60 18.10
N VAL A 174 -2.82 -12.23 18.83
CA VAL A 174 -1.98 -13.32 18.34
C VAL A 174 -2.61 -14.60 18.86
N TYR A 175 -2.82 -15.58 17.98
CA TYR A 175 -3.43 -16.84 18.39
C TYR A 175 -2.90 -18.01 17.58
N GLU A 176 -3.09 -19.20 18.12
CA GLU A 176 -2.80 -20.46 17.44
C GLU A 176 -4.04 -20.89 16.63
N PRO A 177 -4.01 -20.83 15.29
CA PRO A 177 -5.18 -21.15 14.47
C PRO A 177 -5.72 -22.56 14.71
N SER A 178 -4.84 -23.54 14.95
CA SER A 178 -5.21 -24.92 15.27
C SER A 178 -5.93 -25.10 16.61
N VAL A 179 -5.80 -24.14 17.53
CA VAL A 179 -6.54 -24.11 18.78
C VAL A 179 -7.85 -23.37 18.57
N VAL A 180 -7.77 -22.16 18.02
CA VAL A 180 -8.90 -21.23 17.95
C VAL A 180 -10.00 -21.67 16.98
N TYR A 181 -9.64 -22.27 15.85
CA TYR A 181 -10.62 -22.77 14.88
C TYR A 181 -11.05 -24.23 15.14
N GLY A 182 -10.54 -24.85 16.20
CA GLY A 182 -10.73 -26.27 16.48
C GLY A 182 -10.06 -27.16 15.43
N SER A 183 -10.70 -28.29 15.10
CA SER A 183 -10.15 -29.21 14.10
C SER A 183 -10.14 -28.56 12.71
N TRP A 184 -8.92 -28.32 12.20
CA TRP A 184 -8.71 -27.72 10.89
C TRP A 184 -9.20 -28.64 9.77
N TRP A 185 -10.08 -28.15 8.90
CA TRP A 185 -10.78 -28.96 7.90
C TRP A 185 -10.00 -29.19 6.60
N TYR A 186 -8.83 -28.58 6.43
CA TYR A 186 -7.95 -28.78 5.28
C TYR A 186 -6.57 -29.32 5.70
N PRO A 187 -6.42 -30.64 5.88
CA PRO A 187 -5.16 -31.25 6.35
C PRO A 187 -3.94 -30.88 5.48
N ASP A 188 -4.13 -30.79 4.16
CA ASP A 188 -3.07 -30.48 3.21
C ASP A 188 -2.70 -28.98 3.15
N TYR A 189 -3.48 -28.12 3.82
CA TYR A 189 -3.30 -26.68 3.87
C TYR A 189 -3.36 -26.17 5.32
N PRO A 190 -2.42 -26.58 6.18
CA PRO A 190 -2.42 -26.16 7.58
C PRO A 190 -2.22 -24.65 7.70
N PRO A 191 -2.83 -23.96 8.69
CA PRO A 191 -2.68 -22.52 8.86
C PRO A 191 -1.22 -22.08 9.02
N TYR A 192 -0.91 -20.87 8.58
CA TYR A 192 0.36 -20.25 8.94
C TYR A 192 0.42 -19.97 10.44
N TYR A 193 1.57 -20.23 11.06
CA TYR A 193 1.85 -19.85 12.43
C TYR A 193 3.26 -19.30 12.53
N TRP A 194 3.35 -17.99 12.74
CA TRP A 194 4.61 -17.31 13.02
C TRP A 194 4.67 -17.15 14.54
N GLY A 195 5.52 -17.95 15.18
CA GLY A 195 5.64 -17.94 16.65
C GLY A 195 5.94 -16.53 17.18
N TYR A 196 5.44 -16.22 18.37
CA TYR A 196 5.70 -14.95 19.06
C TYR A 196 6.64 -15.18 20.25
N PRO A 197 7.94 -14.88 20.13
CA PRO A 197 8.88 -15.05 21.23
C PRO A 197 8.45 -14.26 22.47
N GLY A 198 8.39 -14.94 23.62
CA GLY A 198 7.98 -14.32 24.89
C GLY A 198 6.47 -14.14 25.08
N ALA A 199 5.63 -14.54 24.12
CA ALA A 199 4.19 -14.56 24.29
C ALA A 199 3.77 -15.69 25.24
N THR A 200 2.90 -15.36 26.19
CA THR A 200 2.20 -16.35 27.02
C THR A 200 0.77 -16.45 26.55
N PHE A 201 0.41 -17.61 26.00
CA PHE A 201 -0.94 -17.85 25.49
C PHE A 201 -1.87 -18.30 26.62
N ILE A 202 -3.02 -17.66 26.73
CA ILE A 202 -4.10 -18.06 27.62
C ILE A 202 -5.28 -18.47 26.73
N ASN A 203 -5.68 -19.74 26.80
CA ASN A 203 -6.72 -20.33 25.95
C ASN A 203 -6.47 -20.13 24.43
N GLY A 204 -5.22 -20.24 23.99
CA GLY A 204 -4.84 -20.09 22.59
C GLY A 204 -4.68 -18.64 22.10
N TYR A 205 -4.83 -17.64 22.97
CA TYR A 205 -4.66 -16.22 22.65
C TYR A 205 -3.54 -15.55 23.44
N PHE A 206 -2.88 -14.62 22.77
CA PHE A 206 -1.99 -13.62 23.34
C PHE A 206 -2.38 -12.25 22.77
N TRP A 207 -2.77 -11.31 23.63
CA TRP A 207 -3.27 -9.98 23.21
C TRP A 207 -2.17 -8.92 23.11
N GLY A 208 -0.90 -9.34 23.07
CA GLY A 208 0.23 -8.44 23.27
C GLY A 208 0.47 -8.13 24.76
N ALA A 209 1.63 -7.55 25.07
CA ALA A 209 1.93 -7.08 26.42
C ALA A 209 1.17 -5.78 26.77
N THR A 210 0.86 -4.96 25.77
CA THR A 210 0.18 -3.66 25.90
C THR A 210 -0.69 -3.40 24.67
N GLY A 211 -1.86 -2.77 24.85
CA GLY A 211 -2.66 -2.28 23.74
C GLY A 211 -1.98 -1.11 23.02
N VAL A 212 -2.34 -0.90 21.75
CA VAL A 212 -1.86 0.20 20.92
C VAL A 212 -2.81 1.38 21.09
N ALA A 213 -2.30 2.50 21.62
CA ALA A 213 -3.02 3.76 21.69
C ALA A 213 -3.17 4.36 20.28
N ILE A 214 -4.41 4.64 19.89
CA ILE A 214 -4.75 5.05 18.53
C ILE A 214 -4.58 6.56 18.33
N ALA A 215 -3.82 6.92 17.30
CA ALA A 215 -3.76 8.26 16.76
C ALA A 215 -4.92 8.47 15.78
N GLY A 216 -5.96 9.17 16.24
CA GLY A 216 -7.16 9.45 15.45
C GLY A 216 -6.90 10.13 14.11
N GLY A 217 -5.76 10.82 13.93
CA GLY A 217 -5.40 11.44 12.66
C GLY A 217 -5.20 10.45 11.49
N ILE A 218 -4.92 9.16 11.76
CA ILE A 218 -4.57 8.14 10.76
C ILE A 218 -5.34 6.81 10.91
N TRP A 219 -6.36 6.76 11.77
CA TRP A 219 -7.17 5.57 12.04
C TRP A 219 -8.65 5.79 11.67
N GLY A 220 -9.51 4.76 11.73
CA GLY A 220 -10.98 4.87 11.71
C GLY A 220 -11.58 5.57 10.49
N TRP A 221 -10.88 5.58 9.36
CA TRP A 221 -11.35 6.13 8.09
C TRP A 221 -12.00 5.08 7.20
N ASN A 222 -11.87 3.79 7.52
CA ASN A 222 -12.45 2.69 6.76
C ASN A 222 -13.56 2.01 7.55
N ARG A 223 -14.46 1.30 6.85
CA ARG A 223 -15.49 0.45 7.43
C ARG A 223 -15.76 -0.73 6.51
N TRP A 224 -15.90 -1.93 7.05
CA TRP A 224 -16.40 -3.06 6.28
C TRP A 224 -17.89 -2.92 5.98
N ASP A 225 -18.24 -3.11 4.71
CA ASP A 225 -19.59 -3.43 4.28
C ASP A 225 -19.59 -4.91 3.89
N TRP A 226 -19.78 -5.77 4.90
CA TRP A 226 -19.75 -7.22 4.74
C TRP A 226 -20.81 -7.72 3.76
N HIS A 227 -21.98 -7.09 3.71
CA HIS A 227 -23.08 -7.46 2.83
C HIS A 227 -22.77 -7.20 1.36
N ASN A 228 -22.15 -6.06 1.04
CA ASN A 228 -21.84 -5.66 -0.34
C ASN A 228 -20.40 -5.98 -0.77
N HIS A 229 -19.67 -6.76 0.02
CA HIS A 229 -18.28 -7.15 -0.22
C HIS A 229 -17.34 -5.97 -0.54
N ARG A 230 -17.43 -4.88 0.22
CA ARG A 230 -16.58 -3.69 0.00
C ARG A 230 -16.07 -3.05 1.27
N ILE A 231 -14.99 -2.28 1.13
CA ILE A 231 -14.47 -1.40 2.16
C ILE A 231 -14.94 0.02 1.84
N ASP A 232 -15.80 0.55 2.70
CA ASP A 232 -16.22 1.94 2.66
C ASP A 232 -15.14 2.84 3.27
N VAL A 233 -15.02 4.06 2.74
CA VAL A 233 -14.01 5.05 3.11
C VAL A 233 -14.70 6.37 3.48
N ASP A 234 -14.35 6.90 4.65
CA ASP A 234 -14.59 8.30 4.99
C ASP A 234 -13.67 9.18 4.14
N VAL A 235 -14.23 9.76 3.09
CA VAL A 235 -13.54 10.59 2.11
C VAL A 235 -12.83 11.79 2.77
N ASN A 236 -13.43 12.40 3.79
CA ASN A 236 -12.83 13.57 4.45
C ASN A 236 -11.61 13.16 5.25
N ARG A 237 -11.72 12.06 6.01
CA ARG A 237 -10.61 11.54 6.81
C ARG A 237 -9.50 10.99 5.92
N TRP A 238 -9.83 10.29 4.83
CA TRP A 238 -8.87 9.84 3.82
C TRP A 238 -8.06 11.01 3.25
N ASN A 239 -8.73 12.05 2.75
CA ASN A 239 -8.07 13.20 2.16
C ASN A 239 -7.22 13.99 3.17
N HIS A 240 -7.56 13.91 4.47
CA HIS A 240 -6.75 14.49 5.54
C HIS A 240 -5.47 13.69 5.84
N ILE A 241 -5.47 12.37 5.62
CA ILE A 241 -4.30 11.51 5.77
C ILE A 241 -3.39 11.59 4.53
N ASP A 242 -4.02 11.67 3.35
CA ASP A 242 -3.37 11.65 2.04
C ASP A 242 -3.14 13.06 1.46
N VAL A 243 -2.62 13.97 2.29
CA VAL A 243 -2.49 15.41 1.98
C VAL A 243 -1.65 15.74 0.74
N ASN A 244 -0.80 14.81 0.30
CA ASN A 244 0.14 15.02 -0.82
C ASN A 244 -0.40 14.57 -2.17
N ARG A 245 -1.64 14.04 -2.21
CA ARG A 245 -2.24 13.47 -3.41
C ARG A 245 -3.53 14.18 -3.79
N ARG A 246 -4.09 13.78 -4.93
CA ARG A 246 -5.39 14.30 -5.38
C ARG A 246 -6.48 13.74 -4.48
N ASN A 247 -7.34 14.62 -3.99
CA ASN A 247 -8.49 14.22 -3.21
C ASN A 247 -9.35 13.19 -3.95
N ILE A 248 -9.77 12.17 -3.22
CA ILE A 248 -10.80 11.24 -3.68
C ILE A 248 -12.19 11.82 -3.41
N ASN A 249 -13.17 11.38 -4.19
CA ASN A 249 -14.59 11.72 -4.00
C ASN A 249 -15.48 10.46 -3.89
N ASN A 250 -14.90 9.26 -4.01
CA ASN A 250 -15.61 8.00 -3.90
C ASN A 250 -15.45 7.46 -2.48
N ASN A 251 -16.53 6.98 -1.89
CA ASN A 251 -16.56 6.42 -0.54
C ASN A 251 -16.31 4.90 -0.53
N VAL A 252 -15.82 4.32 -1.62
CA VAL A 252 -15.44 2.91 -1.71
C VAL A 252 -13.97 2.84 -2.09
N TRP A 253 -13.21 2.08 -1.30
CA TRP A 253 -11.78 1.88 -1.54
C TRP A 253 -11.55 1.23 -2.91
N LYS A 254 -10.48 1.66 -3.57
CA LYS A 254 -9.99 1.08 -4.81
C LYS A 254 -8.47 1.08 -4.80
N HIS A 255 -7.86 -0.02 -5.23
CA HIS A 255 -6.43 -0.07 -5.45
C HIS A 255 -6.01 0.97 -6.50
N ASP A 256 -5.03 1.79 -6.17
CA ASP A 256 -4.32 2.63 -7.11
C ASP A 256 -3.00 1.95 -7.54
N PRO A 257 -2.85 1.48 -8.78
CA PRO A 257 -1.59 0.89 -9.25
C PRO A 257 -0.48 1.93 -9.46
N ASN A 258 -0.82 3.23 -9.47
CA ASN A 258 0.14 4.33 -9.61
C ASN A 258 0.57 4.91 -8.26
N HIS A 259 0.28 4.18 -7.18
CA HIS A 259 0.73 4.51 -5.83
C HIS A 259 2.22 4.86 -5.83
N GLY A 260 2.58 6.03 -5.27
CA GLY A 260 3.98 6.47 -5.18
C GLY A 260 4.57 7.08 -6.46
N ARG A 261 3.81 7.27 -7.56
CA ARG A 261 4.26 8.06 -8.71
C ARG A 261 4.18 9.55 -8.38
N ARG A 262 5.20 10.08 -7.71
CA ARG A 262 5.37 11.55 -7.61
C ARG A 262 5.37 12.15 -9.01
N SER A 263 4.44 13.07 -9.24
CA SER A 263 4.49 14.00 -10.37
C SER A 263 5.62 15.02 -10.12
N GLY A 264 6.87 14.55 -10.12
CA GLY A 264 8.05 15.38 -9.93
C GLY A 264 9.18 14.69 -9.16
N HIS A 265 10.29 14.43 -9.86
CA HIS A 265 11.68 14.35 -9.36
C HIS A 265 12.31 12.99 -8.99
N ASP A 266 11.64 11.84 -9.15
CA ASP A 266 12.39 10.58 -9.30
C ASP A 266 11.83 9.75 -10.45
N LYS A 267 12.42 9.93 -11.63
CA LYS A 267 12.08 9.15 -12.84
C LYS A 267 12.84 7.81 -12.89
N THR A 268 13.61 7.50 -11.85
CA THR A 268 14.59 6.40 -11.90
C THR A 268 14.01 5.09 -11.39
N ILE A 269 13.02 5.15 -10.49
CA ILE A 269 12.38 3.98 -9.90
C ILE A 269 10.89 3.98 -10.26
N ASP A 270 10.51 3.17 -11.25
CA ASP A 270 9.10 2.94 -11.57
C ASP A 270 8.50 1.98 -10.54
N ARG A 271 8.04 2.53 -9.41
CA ARG A 271 7.44 1.78 -8.28
C ARG A 271 6.32 0.86 -8.74
N ALA A 272 5.39 1.37 -9.56
CA ALA A 272 4.31 0.57 -10.14
C ALA A 272 4.83 -0.67 -10.89
N ARG A 273 5.91 -0.52 -11.69
CA ARG A 273 6.52 -1.65 -12.39
C ARG A 273 7.24 -2.62 -11.45
N ILE A 274 7.78 -2.12 -10.34
CA ILE A 274 8.41 -2.97 -9.31
C ILE A 274 7.32 -3.75 -8.57
N ASP A 275 6.24 -3.11 -8.16
CA ASP A 275 5.10 -3.76 -7.52
C ASP A 275 4.44 -4.77 -8.47
N ASP A 276 4.22 -4.43 -9.73
CA ASP A 276 3.73 -5.37 -10.73
C ASP A 276 4.68 -6.57 -10.89
N ARG A 277 6.00 -6.34 -10.90
CA ARG A 277 6.97 -7.43 -10.93
C ARG A 277 6.92 -8.26 -9.65
N LEU A 278 6.76 -7.64 -8.48
CA LEU A 278 6.67 -8.30 -7.19
C LEU A 278 5.39 -9.15 -7.09
N LYS A 279 4.28 -8.70 -7.71
CA LYS A 279 3.02 -9.44 -7.85
C LYS A 279 3.14 -10.62 -8.82
N ASN A 280 3.87 -10.44 -9.92
CA ASN A 280 4.01 -11.43 -11.01
C ASN A 280 5.26 -12.34 -10.92
N SER A 281 6.01 -12.29 -9.82
CA SER A 281 7.19 -13.14 -9.66
C SER A 281 6.77 -14.57 -9.30
N ASP A 282 6.76 -15.46 -10.29
CA ASP A 282 6.52 -16.90 -10.12
C ASP A 282 7.46 -17.53 -9.08
N HIS A 283 6.87 -18.23 -8.12
CA HIS A 283 7.50 -18.96 -7.00
C HIS A 283 8.42 -20.14 -7.41
N LYS A 284 8.85 -20.26 -8.68
CA LYS A 284 9.76 -21.34 -9.12
C LYS A 284 11.17 -20.88 -9.46
N ALA A 285 11.42 -19.58 -9.60
CA ALA A 285 12.73 -19.09 -10.06
C ALA A 285 13.69 -18.66 -8.93
N LEU A 286 13.21 -18.53 -7.69
CA LEU A 286 14.00 -18.05 -6.55
C LEU A 286 14.53 -19.17 -5.63
N ASP A 287 13.92 -20.35 -5.63
CA ASP A 287 14.38 -21.51 -4.84
C ASP A 287 15.68 -22.14 -5.34
N ASN A 288 16.15 -21.79 -6.55
CA ASN A 288 17.38 -22.33 -7.13
C ASN A 288 18.62 -21.42 -7.01
N LYS A 289 18.59 -20.36 -6.20
CA LYS A 289 19.76 -19.47 -6.04
C LYS A 289 20.31 -19.30 -4.63
N PHE A 290 19.77 -20.00 -3.63
CA PHE A 290 20.40 -20.08 -2.31
C PHE A 290 20.46 -21.54 -1.84
N THR A 291 21.32 -22.32 -2.48
CA THR A 291 21.85 -23.56 -1.88
C THR A 291 23.08 -23.20 -1.05
N PRO A 292 23.06 -23.36 0.28
CA PRO A 292 24.26 -23.23 1.10
C PRO A 292 25.19 -24.41 0.78
N GLY A 293 26.24 -24.20 -0.03
CA GLY A 293 27.20 -25.26 -0.33
C GLY A 293 28.04 -25.11 -1.59
N ASN A 294 27.73 -24.20 -2.52
CA ASN A 294 28.56 -24.03 -3.70
C ASN A 294 29.71 -23.04 -3.46
N LYS A 295 30.94 -23.56 -3.52
CA LYS A 295 32.20 -22.82 -3.42
C LYS A 295 32.26 -21.69 -4.48
N PRO A 296 32.80 -20.51 -4.17
CA PRO A 296 33.03 -19.46 -5.15
C PRO A 296 33.94 -19.97 -6.27
N ARG A 297 33.54 -19.75 -7.52
CA ARG A 297 34.36 -20.09 -8.69
C ARG A 297 35.58 -19.13 -8.74
N PRO A 298 36.80 -19.61 -9.02
CA PRO A 298 38.00 -18.78 -8.96
C PRO A 298 37.96 -17.59 -9.92
N ALA A 299 38.47 -16.46 -9.45
CA ALA A 299 38.65 -15.24 -10.20
C ALA A 299 39.82 -15.38 -11.19
N ASP A 300 39.55 -15.34 -12.49
CA ASP A 300 40.58 -15.19 -13.52
C ASP A 300 40.11 -14.21 -14.61
N ARG A 301 40.33 -12.92 -14.38
CA ARG A 301 40.70 -11.98 -15.47
C ARG A 301 41.67 -10.93 -14.91
N PRO A 302 42.91 -10.86 -15.41
CA PRO A 302 43.92 -9.96 -14.85
C PRO A 302 43.57 -8.49 -15.11
N LEU A 303 43.77 -7.67 -14.08
CA LEU A 303 43.91 -6.22 -14.20
C LEU A 303 45.28 -5.92 -14.84
N ASP A 304 45.30 -5.51 -16.11
CA ASP A 304 46.52 -4.96 -16.71
C ASP A 304 46.54 -3.43 -16.55
N LYS A 305 47.49 -2.96 -15.74
CA LYS A 305 47.88 -1.56 -15.61
C LYS A 305 49.12 -1.33 -16.48
N GLY A 306 48.94 -0.61 -17.59
CA GLY A 306 49.90 0.38 -18.07
C GLY A 306 50.50 0.14 -19.45
N LYS A 307 50.23 1.07 -20.38
CA LYS A 307 51.28 1.74 -21.15
C LYS A 307 50.77 2.97 -21.91
N ILE A 308 51.49 4.07 -21.67
CA ILE A 308 51.61 5.28 -22.47
C ILE A 308 52.23 4.93 -23.83
N GLY A 309 51.78 5.54 -24.93
CA GLY A 309 52.61 5.67 -26.15
C GLY A 309 51.90 5.71 -27.51
N SER A 310 51.70 6.94 -28.01
CA SER A 310 52.09 7.44 -29.34
C SER A 310 51.58 6.80 -30.67
N GLY A 311 50.89 7.65 -31.45
CA GLY A 311 50.96 7.75 -32.93
C GLY A 311 49.92 6.92 -33.72
N ASN A 312 49.29 7.40 -34.82
CA ASN A 312 49.47 8.65 -35.56
C ASN A 312 48.28 8.87 -36.55
N VAL A 313 47.88 10.13 -36.70
CA VAL A 313 47.63 10.90 -37.95
C VAL A 313 46.43 10.58 -38.86
N GLY A 314 45.60 11.62 -39.03
CA GLY A 314 44.61 11.79 -40.11
C GLY A 314 44.06 13.21 -40.28
N LYS A 315 44.96 14.20 -40.40
CA LYS A 315 44.90 15.52 -41.09
C LYS A 315 43.64 16.43 -41.02
N ASP A 316 43.85 17.56 -40.34
CA ASP A 316 43.86 18.96 -40.83
C ASP A 316 42.69 19.51 -41.67
N ARG A 317 42.04 20.56 -41.11
CA ARG A 317 41.96 21.89 -41.76
C ARG A 317 41.84 23.00 -40.70
N VAL A 318 42.82 23.92 -40.72
CA VAL A 318 42.98 25.08 -39.83
C VAL A 318 42.59 26.37 -40.57
N GLY A 319 42.05 27.35 -39.84
CA GLY A 319 41.99 28.79 -40.18
C GLY A 319 40.57 29.32 -40.37
N LYS A 320 40.13 30.45 -39.82
CA LYS A 320 40.81 31.62 -39.23
C LYS A 320 39.84 32.39 -38.31
N ALA A 321 40.38 33.02 -37.27
CA ALA A 321 39.69 33.98 -36.41
C ALA A 321 39.35 35.31 -37.11
N LYS A 322 38.22 35.94 -36.74
CA LYS A 322 38.07 37.41 -36.71
C LYS A 322 37.26 37.85 -35.49
N VAL A 323 37.89 38.77 -34.76
CA VAL A 323 37.45 39.49 -33.56
C VAL A 323 36.48 40.62 -33.95
N GLY A 324 35.44 40.85 -33.15
CA GLY A 324 34.54 42.02 -33.23
C GLY A 324 33.98 42.38 -31.85
N LYS A 325 34.29 43.59 -31.39
CA LYS A 325 34.11 44.18 -30.04
C LYS A 325 32.64 44.34 -29.57
N PRO A 326 32.38 44.47 -28.25
CA PRO A 326 31.06 44.78 -27.70
C PRO A 326 30.76 46.29 -27.73
N LYS A 327 29.49 46.67 -27.93
CA LYS A 327 29.01 48.06 -27.77
C LYS A 327 28.12 48.20 -26.54
N ALA A 328 28.41 49.28 -25.81
CA ALA A 328 27.86 49.68 -24.53
C ALA A 328 26.45 50.30 -24.62
N ALA A 329 25.81 50.34 -23.44
CA ALA A 329 24.55 51.02 -23.14
C ALA A 329 24.58 52.54 -23.38
N PRO A 330 23.41 53.20 -23.33
CA PRO A 330 23.29 54.52 -22.77
C PRO A 330 22.39 54.53 -21.53
N ARG A 331 22.90 55.14 -20.46
CA ARG A 331 22.17 55.67 -19.32
C ARG A 331 22.03 57.18 -19.53
N ARG A 332 20.85 57.77 -19.30
CA ARG A 332 20.57 59.17 -18.86
C ARG A 332 19.05 59.32 -18.71
N THR A 333 18.49 59.35 -17.50
CA THR A 333 18.30 60.47 -16.54
C THR A 333 17.06 61.34 -16.79
N SER A 334 16.40 61.66 -15.66
CA SER A 334 15.31 62.63 -15.41
C SER A 334 13.93 62.18 -15.90
N GLY A 335 12.86 62.23 -15.11
CA GLY A 335 12.64 62.80 -13.79
C GLY A 335 11.27 63.48 -13.80
N GLN A 336 10.28 62.97 -13.07
CA GLN A 336 9.20 63.83 -12.56
C GLN A 336 8.41 63.14 -11.44
N LYS A 337 8.51 63.75 -10.25
CA LYS A 337 7.56 63.67 -9.14
C LYS A 337 6.19 64.21 -9.57
N LYS A 338 5.11 63.65 -9.03
CA LYS A 338 3.91 64.34 -8.48
C LYS A 338 3.12 63.29 -7.66
N VAL A 339 3.23 63.28 -6.32
CA VAL A 339 2.43 64.02 -5.31
C VAL A 339 1.00 63.46 -5.11
N ALA A 340 0.85 62.89 -3.91
CA ALA A 340 -0.29 62.56 -3.05
C ALA A 340 -1.69 63.19 -3.30
N LYS A 341 -2.77 62.43 -2.98
CA LYS A 341 -3.57 62.54 -1.72
C LYS A 341 -4.84 61.64 -1.73
N PRO A 342 -5.58 61.49 -0.60
CA PRO A 342 -6.13 60.21 -0.15
C PRO A 342 -7.68 60.16 0.01
N GLY A 343 -8.19 58.95 0.30
CA GLY A 343 -9.26 58.75 1.28
C GLY A 343 -10.65 58.35 0.73
N LYS A 344 -11.17 57.22 1.24
CA LYS A 344 -12.41 57.19 2.05
C LYS A 344 -12.66 55.79 2.64
N LYS A 345 -12.92 55.80 3.95
CA LYS A 345 -13.39 54.69 4.81
C LYS A 345 -14.93 54.54 4.70
N PRO A 346 -15.53 53.48 5.28
CA PRO A 346 -16.81 52.92 4.86
C PRO A 346 -18.01 53.64 5.50
N ALA A 347 -19.17 53.53 4.86
CA ALA A 347 -20.45 53.96 5.42
C ALA A 347 -21.27 52.74 5.87
N ALA A 348 -21.57 52.73 7.16
CA ALA A 348 -22.63 51.94 7.77
C ALA A 348 -24.01 52.43 7.29
N ARG A 349 -24.99 51.52 7.21
CA ARG A 349 -26.40 51.89 7.32
C ARG A 349 -27.15 50.91 8.20
N ALA A 350 -27.54 51.42 9.36
CA ALA A 350 -28.60 50.86 10.18
C ALA A 350 -29.97 51.38 9.71
N HIS A 351 -31.00 50.55 9.79
CA HIS A 351 -32.37 50.91 10.15
C HIS A 351 -33.00 49.64 10.76
N ARG A 352 -33.40 49.66 12.04
CA ARG A 352 -34.77 49.94 12.53
C ARG A 352 -35.79 49.05 11.82
N GLY A 353 -36.47 48.09 12.45
CA GLY A 353 -37.04 48.07 13.79
C GLY A 353 -38.55 47.81 13.63
N GLY A 354 -39.10 46.82 14.32
CA GLY A 354 -40.54 46.50 14.25
C GLY A 354 -40.88 45.30 15.11
N GLY A 355 -41.28 45.56 16.36
CA GLY A 355 -41.79 44.56 17.28
C GLY A 355 -43.22 44.14 16.93
N GLY A 356 -43.58 42.92 17.31
CA GLY A 356 -44.95 42.41 17.26
C GLY A 356 -45.15 41.34 18.33
N ARG A 357 -45.85 41.73 19.39
CA ARG A 357 -46.24 40.88 20.53
C ARG A 357 -47.36 39.90 20.14
N GLY A 358 -47.23 38.65 20.58
CA GLY A 358 -48.24 37.96 21.40
C GLY A 358 -49.40 37.22 20.73
N ARG A 359 -49.55 35.93 21.06
CA ARG A 359 -50.71 35.26 21.72
C ARG A 359 -50.61 33.75 21.50
N LYS A 360 -50.48 32.96 22.58
CA LYS A 360 -51.55 32.25 23.32
C LYS A 360 -52.27 31.13 22.54
N ARG A 361 -52.02 29.91 23.05
CA ARG A 361 -52.97 28.86 23.48
C ARG A 361 -53.83 28.12 22.44
N ARG A 362 -53.75 26.77 22.58
CA ARG A 362 -54.80 25.73 22.47
C ARG A 362 -55.42 25.59 21.06
N ARG A 363 -55.55 24.41 20.47
CA ARG A 363 -55.91 23.09 20.97
C ARG A 363 -55.19 22.03 20.17
#